data_AF-D9J275-F1
#
_entry.id   AF-D9J275-F1
#
_cell.length_a   1.000
_cell.length_b   1.000
_cell.length_c   1.000
_cell.angle_alpha   90.00
_cell.angle_beta   90.00
_cell.angle_gamma   90.00
#
_symmetry.space_group_name_H-M   'P 1'
#
loop_
_entity.id
_entity.type
_entity.pdbx_description
1 polymer ?
#
loop_
_entity_poly.entity_id
_entity_poly.type
_entity_poly.pdbx_seq_one_letter_code
_entity_poly.pdbx_strand_id
1 'polypeptide(L)' 'NPVSCVRNKGICVPIRCPGNMKQIGTCVGRAVKCCRKK' A
#
# COMPACT_ATOMS: atom_id res chain seq x y z
N ASN A 1 -4.69 0.63 -7.32
CA ASN A 1 -6.15 0.46 -7.07
C ASN A 1 -6.35 -0.09 -5.65
N PRO A 2 -7.09 0.60 -4.77
CA PRO A 2 -7.37 0.16 -3.39
C PRO A 2 -7.94 -1.26 -3.29
N VAL A 3 -8.82 -1.67 -4.21
CA VAL A 3 -9.42 -3.01 -4.18
C VAL A 3 -8.35 -4.10 -4.34
N SER A 4 -7.40 -3.90 -5.25
CA SER A 4 -6.28 -4.82 -5.44
C SER A 4 -5.33 -4.82 -4.24
N CYS A 5 -5.14 -3.67 -3.58
CA CYS A 5 -4.32 -3.58 -2.38
C CYS A 5 -4.86 -4.46 -1.25
N VAL A 6 -6.16 -4.34 -0.97
CA VAL A 6 -6.84 -5.14 0.06
C VAL A 6 -6.81 -6.63 -0.29
N ARG A 7 -7.04 -7.00 -1.56
CA ARG A 7 -6.92 -8.40 -2.03
C ARG A 7 -5.53 -8.99 -1.81
N ASN A 8 -4.49 -8.18 -1.95
CA ASN A 8 -3.10 -8.58 -1.66
C ASN A 8 -2.75 -8.50 -0.17
N LYS A 9 -3.73 -8.42 0.75
CA LYS A 9 -3.53 -8.22 2.19
C LYS A 9 -2.66 -6.99 2.52
N GLY A 10 -2.71 -5.98 1.67
CA GLY A 10 -2.06 -4.69 1.86
C GLY A 10 -3.00 -3.67 2.49
N ILE A 11 -2.41 -2.60 3.03
CA ILE A 11 -3.09 -1.41 3.51
C ILE A 11 -2.69 -0.21 2.67
N CYS A 12 -3.62 0.73 2.51
CA CYS A 12 -3.36 2.00 1.86
C CYS A 12 -2.85 3.01 2.89
N VAL A 13 -1.64 3.52 2.68
CA VAL A 13 -1.06 4.55 3.55
C VAL A 13 -0.67 5.78 2.73
N PRO A 14 -0.86 6.98 3.27
CA PRO A 14 -0.39 8.20 2.63
C PRO A 14 1.14 8.29 2.69
N ILE A 15 1.74 8.89 1.65
CA ILE A 15 3.16 9.27 1.57
C ILE A 15 4.12 8.08 1.42
N ARG A 16 4.32 7.25 2.46
CA ARG A 16 5.28 6.13 2.46
C ARG A 16 4.82 4.96 3.31
N CYS A 17 5.32 3.76 2.98
CA CYS A 17 5.16 2.60 3.84
C CYS A 17 5.97 2.76 5.14
N PRO A 18 5.43 2.35 6.29
CA PRO A 18 6.19 2.24 7.54
C PRO A 18 7.26 1.14 7.43
N GLY A 19 8.33 1.23 8.23
CA GLY A 19 9.56 0.44 8.06
C GLY A 19 9.39 -1.09 8.06
N ASN A 20 8.33 -1.60 8.70
CA ASN A 20 8.02 -3.03 8.75
C ASN A 20 7.11 -3.50 7.58
N MET A 21 6.89 -2.64 6.58
CA MET A 21 6.04 -2.92 5.44
C MET A 21 6.77 -2.66 4.11
N LYS A 22 6.46 -3.49 3.12
CA LYS A 22 6.94 -3.35 1.74
C LYS A 22 5.87 -2.66 0.88
N GLN A 23 6.29 -1.68 0.08
CA GLN A 23 5.43 -1.11 -0.95
C GLN A 23 5.22 -2.15 -2.05
N ILE A 24 3.97 -2.52 -2.29
CA ILE A 24 3.56 -3.47 -3.32
C ILE A 24 2.78 -2.81 -4.46
N GLY A 25 2.47 -1.51 -4.34
CA GLY A 25 1.79 -0.75 -5.37
C GLY A 25 1.29 0.59 -4.86
N THR A 26 0.23 1.10 -5.48
CA THR A 26 -0.48 2.31 -5.06
C THR A 26 -1.98 2.07 -4.96
N CYS A 27 -2.64 2.84 -4.10
CA CYS A 27 -4.09 2.79 -3.94
C CYS A 27 -4.75 3.84 -4.81
N VAL A 28 -4.78 5.09 -4.34
CA VAL A 28 -5.38 6.26 -4.98
C VAL A 28 -4.27 7.21 -5.41
N GLY A 29 -4.04 7.29 -6.73
CA GLY A 29 -2.95 8.08 -7.30
C GLY A 29 -1.55 7.63 -6.86
N ARG A 30 -0.55 8.49 -7.07
CA ARG A 30 0.87 8.20 -6.71
C ARG A 30 1.17 8.47 -5.23
N ALA A 31 0.34 9.26 -4.56
CA ALA A 31 0.55 9.70 -3.17
C ALA A 31 0.21 8.59 -2.14
N VAL A 32 -0.80 7.77 -2.41
CA VAL A 32 -1.22 6.70 -1.49
C VAL A 32 -0.55 5.39 -1.91
N LYS A 33 0.35 4.91 -1.06
CA LYS A 33 1.08 3.66 -1.28
C LYS A 33 0.26 2.49 -0.77
N CYS A 34 0.30 1.39 -1.51
CA CYS A 34 -0.18 0.10 -1.04
C CYS A 34 0.99 -0.62 -0.37
N CYS A 35 0.85 -0.90 0.92
CA CYS A 35 1.90 -1.45 1.76
C CYS A 35 1.45 -2.77 2.36
N ARG A 36 2.29 -3.80 2.29
CA ARG A 36 2.04 -5.11 2.87
C ARG A 36 3.09 -5.37 3.94
N LYS A 37 2.71 -5.94 5.08
CA LYS A 37 3.72 -6.46 6.03
C LYS A 37 4.63 -7.44 5.29
N LYS A 38 5.94 -7.37 5.57
CA LYS A 38 6.89 -8.36 5.05
C LYS A 38 6.40 -9.76 5.37
#